data_AF-S0F3V4-F1
#
_entry.id   AF-S0F3V4-F1
#
_cell.length_a   1.000
_cell.length_b   1.000
_cell.length_c   1.000
_cell.angle_alpha   90.00
_cell.angle_beta   90.00
_cell.angle_gamma   90.00
#
_symmetry.space_group_name_H-M   'P 1'
#
loop_
_entity.id
_entity.type
_entity.pdbx_description
1 polymer ?
#
loop_
_entity_poly.entity_id
_entity_poly.type
_entity_poly.pdbx_seq_one_letter_code
_entity_poly.pdbx_strand_id
1 'polypeptide(L)'
;MLWSYGIENPFTFGSKGNDCFSEIFDRFLSALELKKFCRPPGDNIEPQLICCTSGNTCPTTSQAAPLALTKLLAEATPTMGRNTQAFALANTSFAPSLNTATSLRCSTFGRGHARPRHAQWAIVISPVACTSPKSTASSSSQILSLDDAKNSIEVQLQDAITALREAEEITAVEKLRVKYLGKKGTLTVIMKMVGKLVKEERPLLGAAVNIAKEKVSSLVAERKEAIEEENIRKKEESEWVDVTMPGIRPDRIPGRIHPITSTMKIATNIFVDIGYDLIDDPKYNRDIETDYYCFTALNCPPDHPAREMQDTFYLTADKKNLLRTQTSSVQIRYMEENKPPFKIIAPGRVYRRDTSDATHSSTFHQIEILAVDKMGVLNFGGLKATVTHFLKKMLGEEIQTRFRGSYFPFTEPSVEVDVFFRGRWLEVLGCGMVDPAVLENVGLDPEEWSGFAAGFGVERFAMVMHEIPDIRELYRNDTRFLTQFMTDV
;
A
#
# COMPACT_ATOMS: atom_id res chain seq x y z
N MET A 1 -36.49 -22.77 -27.64
CA MET A 1 -37.84 -22.41 -28.12
C MET A 1 -37.91 -20.89 -28.22
N LEU A 2 -38.35 -20.36 -29.35
CA LEU A 2 -38.66 -18.96 -29.62
C LEU A 2 -40.12 -18.67 -29.23
N TRP A 3 -40.43 -17.57 -28.52
CA TRP A 3 -41.37 -16.51 -28.93
C TRP A 3 -41.70 -15.51 -27.79
N SER A 4 -41.62 -14.23 -28.15
CA SER A 4 -42.55 -13.13 -27.84
C SER A 4 -42.78 -12.68 -26.39
N TYR A 5 -42.33 -11.45 -26.06
CA TYR A 5 -43.20 -10.31 -25.78
C TYR A 5 -42.40 -9.00 -25.98
N GLY A 6 -42.94 -8.08 -26.75
CA GLY A 6 -42.36 -6.76 -27.02
C GLY A 6 -43.23 -5.62 -26.49
N ILE A 7 -42.56 -4.47 -26.33
CA ILE A 7 -43.03 -3.06 -26.33
C ILE A 7 -43.87 -2.69 -25.09
N GLU A 8 -43.58 -1.67 -24.26
CA GLU A 8 -43.38 -0.25 -24.56
C GLU A 8 -42.45 0.49 -23.58
N ASN A 9 -41.81 1.52 -24.12
CA ASN A 9 -40.95 2.50 -23.46
C ASN A 9 -41.74 3.82 -23.38
N PRO A 10 -41.65 4.59 -22.29
CA PRO A 10 -41.35 6.00 -22.49
C PRO A 10 -40.34 6.55 -21.48
N PHE A 11 -39.22 7.03 -22.00
CA PHE A 11 -38.39 8.04 -21.35
C PHE A 11 -39.02 9.42 -21.54
N THR A 12 -39.11 10.20 -20.46
CA THR A 12 -39.01 11.66 -20.50
C THR A 12 -37.99 12.10 -19.46
N PHE A 13 -36.84 12.57 -19.92
CA PHE A 13 -35.81 13.21 -19.10
C PHE A 13 -36.18 14.68 -18.87
N GLY A 14 -36.26 15.09 -17.61
CA GLY A 14 -36.26 16.48 -17.17
C GLY A 14 -34.84 16.94 -16.81
N SER A 15 -34.47 18.12 -17.29
CA SER A 15 -33.18 18.78 -17.11
C SER A 15 -32.91 19.18 -15.66
N LYS A 16 -31.72 18.82 -15.14
CA LYS A 16 -30.92 19.56 -14.14
C LYS A 16 -29.65 18.77 -13.83
N GLY A 17 -28.53 19.19 -14.42
CA GLY A 17 -27.21 18.68 -14.08
C GLY A 17 -26.21 19.76 -14.41
N ASN A 18 -25.71 20.45 -13.38
CA ASN A 18 -24.43 21.16 -13.38
C ASN A 18 -24.00 21.69 -11.99
N ASP A 19 -24.81 21.55 -10.92
CA ASP A 19 -24.44 22.12 -9.62
C ASP A 19 -23.82 21.14 -8.60
N CYS A 20 -23.60 19.86 -8.96
CA CYS A 20 -23.13 18.86 -7.99
C CYS A 20 -21.60 18.66 -7.96
N PHE A 21 -20.85 19.18 -8.95
CA PHE A 21 -19.42 18.91 -9.08
C PHE A 21 -18.51 19.90 -8.36
N SER A 22 -18.95 21.13 -8.11
CA SER A 22 -18.14 22.11 -7.36
C SER A 22 -18.15 21.85 -5.85
N GLU A 23 -19.27 21.35 -5.32
CA GLU A 23 -19.47 21.19 -3.87
C GLU A 23 -18.70 19.98 -3.28
N ILE A 24 -18.43 18.96 -4.10
CA ILE A 24 -17.63 17.79 -3.73
C ILE A 24 -16.13 18.12 -3.74
N PHE A 25 -15.69 18.98 -4.66
CA PHE A 25 -14.28 19.38 -4.77
C PHE A 25 -13.86 20.30 -3.62
N ASP A 26 -14.73 21.23 -3.20
CA ASP A 26 -14.45 22.12 -2.07
C ASP A 26 -14.46 21.40 -0.70
N ARG A 27 -15.24 20.33 -0.57
CA ARG A 27 -15.20 19.44 0.61
C ARG A 27 -13.93 18.60 0.67
N PHE A 28 -13.41 18.16 -0.49
CA PHE A 28 -12.18 17.38 -0.57
C PHE A 28 -10.95 18.22 -0.18
N LEU A 29 -10.90 19.49 -0.58
CA LEU A 29 -9.80 20.40 -0.22
C LEU A 29 -9.84 20.86 1.25
N SER A 30 -11.02 20.91 1.86
CA SER A 30 -11.18 21.28 3.27
C SER A 30 -10.77 20.15 4.24
N ALA A 31 -10.80 18.89 3.80
CA ALA A 31 -10.43 17.73 4.61
C ALA A 31 -8.92 17.50 4.78
N LEU A 32 -8.08 18.20 4.01
CA LEU A 32 -6.62 17.97 3.96
C LEU A 32 -5.76 18.98 4.75
N GLU A 33 -6.34 19.97 5.44
CA GLU A 33 -5.64 21.00 6.25
C GLU A 33 -4.38 21.66 5.61
N LEU A 34 -4.22 21.62 4.29
CA LEU A 34 -3.04 22.14 3.56
C LEU A 34 -3.08 23.65 3.29
N LYS A 35 -3.66 24.45 4.20
CA LYS A 35 -3.76 25.92 4.03
C LYS A 35 -2.60 26.74 4.61
N LYS A 36 -1.50 26.12 5.07
CA LYS A 36 -0.38 26.85 5.70
C LYS A 36 0.97 26.86 4.97
N PHE A 37 1.09 26.25 3.80
CA PHE A 37 2.33 26.31 3.02
C PHE A 37 2.08 26.55 1.54
N CYS A 38 1.67 27.78 1.17
CA CYS A 38 1.81 28.29 -0.20
C CYS A 38 1.84 29.82 -0.17
N ARG A 39 2.92 30.42 -0.70
CA ARG A 39 2.98 31.86 -1.04
C ARG A 39 2.04 32.13 -2.24
N PRO A 40 1.49 33.35 -2.39
CA PRO A 40 0.51 33.64 -3.44
C PRO A 40 1.16 33.68 -4.83
N PRO A 41 0.50 33.19 -5.90
CA PRO A 41 0.95 33.40 -7.26
C PRO A 41 0.47 34.78 -7.76
N GLY A 42 1.42 35.62 -8.16
CA GLY A 42 1.19 36.75 -9.04
C GLY A 42 1.38 36.34 -10.50
N ASP A 43 0.60 36.99 -11.35
CA ASP A 43 0.72 37.15 -12.80
C ASP A 43 0.29 36.01 -13.76
N ASN A 44 -0.94 36.18 -14.24
CA ASN A 44 -1.41 36.11 -15.64
C ASN A 44 -0.94 34.97 -16.56
N ILE A 45 -1.77 33.94 -16.74
CA ILE A 45 -1.96 33.25 -18.03
C ILE A 45 -3.44 32.83 -18.16
N GLU A 46 -4.16 33.43 -19.11
CA GLU A 46 -5.51 33.02 -19.54
C GLU A 46 -5.48 31.71 -20.35
N PRO A 47 -6.44 30.78 -20.18
CA PRO A 47 -6.70 29.73 -21.15
C PRO A 47 -7.81 30.15 -22.14
N GLN A 48 -7.45 30.35 -23.41
CA GLN A 48 -8.43 30.53 -24.49
C GLN A 48 -9.16 29.21 -24.79
N LEU A 49 -10.47 29.16 -24.50
CA LEU A 49 -11.41 28.25 -25.14
C LEU A 49 -11.91 28.88 -26.45
N ILE A 50 -11.57 28.28 -27.59
CA ILE A 50 -12.24 28.58 -28.86
C ILE A 50 -13.35 27.56 -29.06
N CYS A 51 -14.58 28.03 -28.93
CA CYS A 51 -15.80 27.36 -29.36
C CYS A 51 -16.10 27.82 -30.79
N CYS A 52 -16.30 26.89 -31.73
CA CYS A 52 -16.92 27.16 -33.03
C CYS A 52 -17.85 26.01 -33.40
N THR A 53 -19.12 26.36 -33.52
CA THR A 53 -20.25 25.55 -34.00
C THR A 53 -20.42 25.68 -35.53
N SER A 54 -21.33 24.85 -36.08
CA SER A 54 -21.74 24.64 -37.49
C SER A 54 -21.08 23.41 -38.13
N GLY A 55 -21.77 22.40 -38.66
CA GLY A 55 -23.16 22.28 -39.10
C GLY A 55 -23.22 22.31 -40.62
N ASN A 56 -23.04 21.16 -41.29
CA ASN A 56 -23.68 20.82 -42.57
C ASN A 56 -23.37 19.38 -43.04
N THR A 57 -24.30 18.91 -43.87
CA THR A 57 -24.74 17.56 -44.25
C THR A 57 -23.81 16.74 -45.16
N CYS A 58 -24.07 15.41 -45.15
CA CYS A 58 -23.50 14.33 -45.97
C CYS A 58 -23.79 14.48 -47.49
N PRO A 59 -23.03 13.81 -48.38
CA PRO A 59 -23.59 12.56 -48.96
C PRO A 59 -22.60 11.40 -49.17
N THR A 60 -23.20 10.24 -49.42
CA THR A 60 -22.69 8.88 -49.63
C THR A 60 -21.88 8.65 -50.92
N THR A 61 -20.92 7.71 -50.92
CA THR A 61 -20.90 6.49 -51.78
C THR A 61 -19.67 5.57 -51.60
N SER A 62 -19.96 4.27 -51.66
CA SER A 62 -19.14 3.04 -51.78
C SER A 62 -17.78 3.10 -52.50
N GLN A 63 -16.82 2.26 -52.09
CA GLN A 63 -16.37 1.05 -52.83
C GLN A 63 -15.20 0.31 -52.14
N ALA A 64 -15.03 -0.95 -52.55
CA ALA A 64 -14.29 -2.05 -51.93
C ALA A 64 -12.75 -2.04 -52.05
N ALA A 65 -12.11 -2.89 -51.22
CA ALA A 65 -10.74 -3.43 -51.32
C ALA A 65 -10.49 -4.14 -52.69
N PRO A 66 -9.26 -4.61 -53.11
CA PRO A 66 -8.22 -5.25 -52.26
C PRO A 66 -6.72 -5.27 -52.74
N LEU A 67 -5.89 -5.97 -51.95
CA LEU A 67 -4.71 -6.82 -52.27
C LEU A 67 -3.27 -6.26 -52.50
N ALA A 68 -2.36 -6.83 -51.69
CA ALA A 68 -1.03 -7.40 -52.00
C ALA A 68 0.18 -6.50 -52.37
N LEU A 69 1.28 -6.62 -51.61
CA LEU A 69 2.48 -7.36 -52.05
C LEU A 69 3.47 -7.61 -50.89
N THR A 70 4.02 -8.83 -50.88
CA THR A 70 5.04 -9.35 -49.97
C THR A 70 6.35 -9.58 -50.76
N LYS A 71 7.49 -9.59 -50.04
CA LYS A 71 8.82 -10.21 -50.33
C LYS A 71 10.01 -9.31 -50.70
N LEU A 72 11.08 -9.45 -49.88
CA LEU A 72 12.48 -9.78 -50.25
C LEU A 72 13.26 -10.07 -48.93
N LEU A 73 13.43 -11.35 -48.56
CA LEU A 73 14.64 -12.25 -48.66
C LEU A 73 15.78 -11.87 -47.67
N ALA A 74 16.08 -12.66 -46.63
CA ALA A 74 16.94 -13.89 -46.55
C ALA A 74 18.43 -13.54 -46.81
N GLU A 75 19.47 -13.88 -46.03
CA GLU A 75 19.97 -15.12 -45.38
C GLU A 75 20.89 -14.68 -44.19
N ALA A 76 21.26 -15.43 -43.14
CA ALA A 76 21.90 -16.75 -43.12
C ALA A 76 21.89 -17.34 -41.68
N THR A 77 21.82 -18.67 -41.60
CA THR A 77 22.25 -19.47 -40.44
C THR A 77 23.45 -20.33 -40.85
N PRO A 78 24.22 -20.86 -39.88
CA PRO A 78 24.25 -22.32 -39.80
C PRO A 78 24.12 -22.90 -38.38
N THR A 79 23.56 -24.11 -38.38
CA THR A 79 23.40 -25.19 -37.39
C THR A 79 24.70 -25.59 -36.65
N MET A 80 24.79 -26.29 -35.51
CA MET A 80 24.09 -27.48 -34.95
C MET A 80 24.43 -27.62 -33.44
N GLY A 81 23.61 -28.34 -32.64
CA GLY A 81 24.09 -28.95 -31.39
C GLY A 81 23.02 -29.45 -30.40
N ARG A 82 22.74 -30.76 -30.44
CA ARG A 82 21.79 -31.57 -29.64
C ARG A 82 21.87 -31.38 -28.10
N ASN A 83 20.73 -31.43 -27.40
CA ASN A 83 20.30 -32.59 -26.57
C ASN A 83 19.20 -32.20 -25.55
N THR A 84 18.18 -33.05 -25.52
CA THR A 84 17.16 -33.24 -24.48
C THR A 84 17.76 -33.47 -23.09
N GLN A 85 17.18 -32.88 -22.03
CA GLN A 85 16.84 -33.60 -20.79
C GLN A 85 15.94 -32.77 -19.86
N ALA A 86 15.03 -33.51 -19.22
CA ALA A 86 14.02 -33.08 -18.26
C ALA A 86 14.62 -32.50 -16.97
N PHE A 87 13.89 -31.58 -16.33
CA PHE A 87 14.11 -31.25 -14.92
C PHE A 87 12.87 -31.59 -14.10
N ALA A 88 13.09 -32.52 -13.18
CA ALA A 88 12.14 -33.03 -12.21
C ALA A 88 11.94 -32.05 -11.05
N LEU A 89 10.72 -32.13 -10.51
CA LEU A 89 10.28 -31.58 -9.23
C LEU A 89 11.16 -32.07 -8.07
N ALA A 90 11.56 -31.15 -7.19
CA ALA A 90 12.08 -31.47 -5.88
C ALA A 90 11.22 -30.77 -4.82
N ASN A 91 10.41 -31.58 -4.12
CA ASN A 91 9.83 -31.28 -2.82
C ASN A 91 10.94 -31.29 -1.77
N THR A 92 11.01 -30.26 -0.93
CA THR A 92 11.56 -30.38 0.43
C THR A 92 10.80 -29.47 1.38
N SER A 93 9.99 -30.11 2.21
CA SER A 93 9.51 -29.67 3.51
C SER A 93 10.70 -29.47 4.47
N PHE A 94 10.72 -28.40 5.27
CA PHE A 94 11.35 -28.37 6.60
C PHE A 94 10.99 -27.07 7.36
N ALA A 95 10.42 -27.25 8.55
CA ALA A 95 10.51 -26.38 9.72
C ALA A 95 10.82 -27.31 10.92
N PRO A 96 11.11 -26.86 12.16
CA PRO A 96 11.35 -25.51 12.71
C PRO A 96 12.62 -25.41 13.60
N SER A 97 13.03 -24.22 14.07
CA SER A 97 13.63 -24.08 15.42
C SER A 97 13.74 -22.63 15.91
N LEU A 98 13.57 -22.51 17.22
CA LEU A 98 13.44 -21.34 18.08
C LEU A 98 14.75 -20.55 18.40
N ASN A 99 14.50 -19.32 18.85
CA ASN A 99 15.07 -18.63 20.04
C ASN A 99 16.26 -17.65 19.96
N THR A 100 15.90 -16.42 20.41
CA THR A 100 16.57 -15.53 21.39
C THR A 100 17.80 -14.69 21.03
N ALA A 101 17.57 -13.37 21.02
CA ALA A 101 18.25 -12.28 21.74
C ALA A 101 19.75 -12.39 22.06
N THR A 102 20.54 -11.34 21.80
CA THR A 102 20.88 -10.24 22.74
C THR A 102 22.05 -9.41 22.17
N SER A 103 22.09 -8.14 22.58
CA SER A 103 23.08 -7.10 22.27
C SER A 103 24.50 -7.37 22.80
N LEU A 104 25.53 -6.78 22.17
CA LEU A 104 26.51 -5.82 22.75
C LEU A 104 27.83 -5.72 21.95
N ARG A 105 28.16 -4.46 21.64
CA ARG A 105 29.46 -3.75 21.60
C ARG A 105 30.79 -4.51 21.38
N CYS A 106 31.50 -4.05 20.34
CA CYS A 106 32.84 -3.41 20.32
C CYS A 106 34.03 -4.07 21.05
N SER A 107 35.04 -4.51 20.29
CA SER A 107 36.44 -4.03 20.39
C SER A 107 37.41 -4.75 19.42
N THR A 108 38.06 -3.93 18.58
CA THR A 108 39.48 -3.88 18.14
C THR A 108 40.42 -5.09 17.96
N PHE A 109 41.30 -4.94 16.94
CA PHE A 109 42.59 -5.59 16.60
C PHE A 109 42.54 -7.01 15.98
N GLY A 110 43.22 -7.35 14.87
CA GLY A 110 44.20 -6.70 14.00
C GLY A 110 44.75 -7.70 12.94
N ARG A 111 45.74 -7.25 12.14
CA ARG A 111 46.45 -7.89 10.99
C ARG A 111 45.74 -7.64 9.64
N GLY A 112 46.28 -6.92 8.65
CA GLY A 112 47.64 -6.51 8.31
C GLY A 112 48.15 -7.34 7.14
N HIS A 113 48.23 -6.77 5.92
CA HIS A 113 49.08 -7.20 4.79
C HIS A 113 49.39 -5.99 3.90
N ALA A 114 50.65 -5.87 3.50
CA ALA A 114 51.30 -4.71 2.90
C ALA A 114 51.60 -4.90 1.40
N ARG A 115 51.80 -3.79 0.66
CA ARG A 115 52.81 -3.50 -0.41
C ARG A 115 52.38 -2.25 -1.24
N PRO A 116 53.26 -1.59 -2.02
CA PRO A 116 54.47 -0.85 -1.63
C PRO A 116 54.47 0.61 -2.16
N ARG A 117 55.44 1.41 -1.69
CA ARG A 117 55.65 2.84 -2.01
C ARG A 117 56.53 3.05 -3.24
N HIS A 118 56.23 4.06 -4.04
CA HIS A 118 57.22 4.75 -4.88
C HIS A 118 57.72 6.01 -4.15
N ALA A 119 59.04 6.17 -4.11
CA ALA A 119 59.74 7.32 -3.56
C ALA A 119 60.11 8.30 -4.69
N GLN A 120 59.90 9.59 -4.46
CA GLN A 120 60.57 10.67 -5.19
C GLN A 120 61.22 11.61 -4.18
N TRP A 121 62.44 12.00 -4.52
CA TRP A 121 63.44 12.61 -3.65
C TRP A 121 63.20 14.10 -3.47
N ALA A 122 63.56 14.60 -2.29
CA ALA A 122 63.46 16.00 -1.87
C ALA A 122 64.60 16.86 -2.45
N ILE A 123 64.31 18.14 -2.66
CA ILE A 123 65.31 19.22 -2.58
C ILE A 123 64.78 20.24 -1.59
N VAL A 124 65.36 20.23 -0.38
CA VAL A 124 65.17 21.25 0.66
C VAL A 124 66.30 22.26 0.49
N ILE A 125 65.96 23.48 0.09
CA ILE A 125 66.89 24.61 0.11
C ILE A 125 66.61 25.39 1.40
N SER A 126 67.56 25.33 2.32
CA SER A 126 67.62 26.15 3.53
C SER A 126 68.32 27.47 3.20
N PRO A 127 67.78 28.65 3.54
CA PRO A 127 68.58 29.86 3.57
C PRO A 127 69.37 29.93 4.88
N VAL A 128 70.69 29.96 4.73
CA VAL A 128 71.65 30.31 5.78
C VAL A 128 71.54 31.80 6.09
N ALA A 129 71.75 32.11 7.38
CA ALA A 129 71.79 33.44 7.95
C ALA A 129 72.79 34.38 7.24
N CYS A 130 72.35 35.61 6.98
CA CYS A 130 73.21 36.77 6.75
C CYS A 130 73.01 37.76 7.90
N THR A 131 74.07 37.96 8.66
CA THR A 131 74.24 38.98 9.69
C THR A 131 74.55 40.35 9.08
N SER A 132 73.81 41.39 9.47
CA SER A 132 74.26 42.79 9.53
C SER A 132 73.26 43.63 10.37
N PRO A 133 73.61 44.85 10.76
CA PRO A 133 74.28 45.20 12.01
C PRO A 133 73.30 45.62 13.13
N LYS A 134 73.78 45.51 14.37
CA LYS A 134 73.18 46.12 15.56
C LYS A 134 73.00 47.62 15.33
N SER A 135 71.76 48.08 15.16
CA SER A 135 71.41 49.47 15.43
C SER A 135 71.09 49.60 16.91
N THR A 136 72.01 50.24 17.64
CA THR A 136 71.78 50.76 18.98
C THR A 136 70.80 51.93 18.87
N ALA A 137 69.50 51.62 18.87
CA ALA A 137 68.47 52.61 19.13
C ALA A 137 68.32 52.74 20.65
N SER A 138 69.02 53.74 21.19
CA SER A 138 68.71 54.36 22.47
C SER A 138 67.23 54.77 22.47
N SER A 139 66.37 54.01 23.14
CA SER A 139 65.05 54.51 23.53
C SER A 139 65.15 55.01 24.97
N SER A 140 65.59 56.25 25.07
CA SER A 140 65.25 57.18 26.12
C SER A 140 63.87 56.90 26.70
N SER A 141 63.81 56.82 28.01
CA SER A 141 62.61 56.90 28.85
C SER A 141 61.71 58.06 28.41
N GLN A 142 60.77 57.77 27.51
CA GLN A 142 59.64 58.66 27.23
C GLN A 142 58.52 58.32 28.21
N ILE A 143 58.19 59.32 29.02
CA ILE A 143 56.94 59.40 29.76
C ILE A 143 55.83 59.38 28.70
N LEU A 144 55.09 58.27 28.59
CA LEU A 144 53.87 58.25 27.75
C LEU A 144 52.88 59.23 28.38
N SER A 145 52.48 60.24 27.62
CA SER A 145 51.40 61.11 28.03
C SER A 145 50.08 60.32 28.06
N LEU A 146 49.12 60.78 28.87
CA LEU A 146 47.77 60.20 28.92
C LEU A 146 47.11 60.11 27.53
N ASP A 147 47.42 61.06 26.64
CA ASP A 147 46.84 61.15 25.30
C ASP A 147 47.43 60.11 24.34
N ASP A 148 48.73 59.79 24.45
CA ASP A 148 49.35 58.73 23.64
C ASP A 148 48.77 57.35 23.96
N ALA A 149 48.48 57.10 25.24
CA ALA A 149 47.87 55.85 25.68
C ALA A 149 46.40 55.73 25.23
N LYS A 150 45.64 56.84 25.24
CA LYS A 150 44.27 56.87 24.70
C LYS A 150 44.23 56.65 23.20
N ASN A 151 45.09 57.33 22.45
CA ASN A 151 45.22 57.14 20.99
C ASN A 151 45.60 55.69 20.66
N SER A 152 46.51 55.08 21.42
CA SER A 152 46.86 53.68 21.24
C SER A 152 45.69 52.71 21.51
N ILE A 153 44.81 53.01 22.46
CA ILE A 153 43.61 52.20 22.74
C ILE A 153 42.63 52.31 21.58
N GLU A 154 42.41 53.52 21.06
CA GLU A 154 41.47 53.77 19.97
C GLU A 154 41.91 53.11 18.65
N VAL A 155 43.21 53.18 18.33
CA VAL A 155 43.80 52.48 17.18
C VAL A 155 43.63 50.96 17.31
N GLN A 156 43.89 50.40 18.49
CA GLN A 156 43.74 48.95 18.71
C GLN A 156 42.27 48.51 18.68
N LEU A 157 41.35 49.37 19.13
CA LEU A 157 39.92 49.10 19.06
C LEU A 157 39.42 49.11 17.61
N GLN A 158 39.86 50.06 16.79
CA GLN A 158 39.52 50.10 15.36
C GLN A 158 40.13 48.93 14.57
N ASP A 159 41.37 48.55 14.87
CA ASP A 159 42.01 47.35 14.31
C ASP A 159 41.22 46.09 14.70
N ALA A 160 40.79 45.96 15.96
CA ALA A 160 39.98 44.84 16.42
C ALA A 160 38.60 44.79 15.76
N ILE A 161 37.92 45.94 15.60
CA ILE A 161 36.64 46.04 14.89
C ILE A 161 36.77 45.57 13.44
N THR A 162 37.80 46.04 12.74
CA THR A 162 38.04 45.70 11.33
C THR A 162 38.39 44.22 11.19
N ALA A 163 39.34 43.72 11.98
CA ALA A 163 39.78 42.33 11.91
C ALA A 163 38.67 41.34 12.30
N LEU A 164 37.84 41.67 13.30
CA LEU A 164 36.70 40.81 13.68
C LEU A 164 35.61 40.81 12.60
N ARG A 165 35.37 41.93 11.92
CA ARG A 165 34.43 41.99 10.81
C ARG A 165 34.86 41.13 9.62
N GLU A 166 36.16 41.05 9.35
CA GLU A 166 36.74 40.28 8.24
C GLU A 166 36.95 38.79 8.57
N ALA A 167 36.88 38.38 9.83
CA ALA A 167 37.11 36.99 10.21
C ALA A 167 35.96 36.09 9.73
N GLU A 168 36.22 35.13 8.85
CA GLU A 168 35.20 34.22 8.29
C GLU A 168 35.10 32.87 9.02
N GLU A 169 36.09 32.53 9.84
CA GLU A 169 36.14 31.27 10.58
C GLU A 169 36.13 31.47 12.10
N ILE A 170 35.51 30.54 12.82
CA ILE A 170 35.53 30.49 14.30
C ILE A 170 36.99 30.41 14.81
N THR A 171 37.88 29.72 14.10
CA THR A 171 39.30 29.64 14.45
C THR A 171 40.02 30.98 14.32
N ALA A 172 39.62 31.82 13.35
CA ALA A 172 40.16 33.16 13.14
C ALA A 172 39.67 34.12 14.22
N VAL A 173 38.38 34.07 14.58
CA VAL A 173 37.80 34.84 15.70
C VAL A 173 38.51 34.51 17.02
N GLU A 174 38.80 33.23 17.28
CA GLU A 174 39.53 32.81 18.48
C GLU A 174 40.98 33.32 18.51
N LYS A 175 41.68 33.31 17.36
CA LYS A 175 43.02 33.92 17.24
C LYS A 175 42.99 35.42 17.53
N LEU A 176 41.98 36.14 17.04
CA LEU A 176 41.80 37.57 17.31
C LEU A 176 41.47 37.84 18.78
N ARG A 177 40.60 37.02 19.40
CA ARG A 177 40.31 37.07 20.84
C ARG A 177 41.60 36.95 21.66
N VAL A 178 42.47 35.99 21.33
CA VAL A 178 43.77 35.82 22.00
C VAL A 178 44.72 37.00 21.72
N LYS A 179 44.75 37.55 20.50
CA LYS A 179 45.57 38.72 20.10
C LYS A 179 45.24 39.98 20.92
N TYR A 180 43.95 40.28 21.13
CA TYR A 180 43.55 41.51 21.83
C TYR A 180 43.31 41.31 23.34
N LEU A 181 42.64 40.23 23.75
CA LEU A 181 42.20 39.98 25.14
C LEU A 181 43.06 38.97 25.90
N GLY A 182 44.00 38.29 25.25
CA GLY A 182 44.84 37.28 25.89
C GLY A 182 45.77 37.83 26.99
N LYS A 183 46.44 36.93 27.74
CA LYS A 183 47.39 37.30 28.81
C LYS A 183 48.57 38.17 28.34
N LYS A 184 48.92 38.05 27.05
CA LYS A 184 49.90 38.87 26.32
C LYS A 184 49.26 39.73 25.23
N GLY A 185 47.93 39.87 25.23
CA GLY A 185 47.20 40.61 24.22
C GLY A 185 47.44 42.12 24.32
N THR A 186 47.24 42.83 23.22
CA THR A 186 47.60 44.26 23.11
C THR A 186 46.88 45.12 24.17
N LEU A 187 45.58 44.89 24.41
CA LEU A 187 44.81 45.60 25.45
C LEU A 187 45.23 45.21 26.88
N THR A 188 45.71 43.98 27.09
CA THR A 188 46.25 43.53 28.38
C THR A 188 47.64 44.10 28.66
N VAL A 189 48.45 44.33 27.62
CA VAL A 189 49.75 44.99 27.72
C VAL A 189 49.57 46.48 28.06
N ILE A 190 48.64 47.17 27.40
CA ILE A 190 48.29 48.57 27.71
C ILE A 190 47.79 48.68 29.17
N MET A 191 46.97 47.73 29.64
CA MET A 191 46.53 47.69 31.04
C MET A 191 47.70 47.61 32.04
N LYS A 192 48.76 46.84 31.72
CA LYS A 192 49.95 46.74 32.59
C LYS A 192 50.76 48.04 32.63
N MET A 193 50.70 48.85 31.58
CA MET A 193 51.37 50.15 31.53
C MET A 193 50.69 51.21 32.41
N VAL A 194 49.39 51.03 32.75
CA VAL A 194 48.65 51.91 33.68
C VAL A 194 49.36 52.03 35.04
N GLY A 195 50.05 50.97 35.50
CA GLY A 195 50.81 50.99 36.76
C GLY A 195 52.00 51.96 36.78
N LYS A 196 52.43 52.47 35.63
CA LYS A 196 53.56 53.41 35.49
C LYS A 196 53.15 54.89 35.46
N LEU A 197 51.86 55.20 35.47
CA LEU A 197 51.32 56.57 35.39
C LEU A 197 51.17 57.24 36.77
N VAL A 198 50.94 58.55 36.79
CA VAL A 198 50.69 59.35 38.00
C VAL A 198 49.32 59.00 38.62
N LYS A 199 49.17 59.16 39.94
CA LYS A 199 48.03 58.64 40.72
C LYS A 199 46.67 59.19 40.23
N GLU A 200 46.62 60.42 39.75
CA GLU A 200 45.39 61.06 39.25
C GLU A 200 44.94 60.51 37.88
N GLU A 201 45.85 60.00 37.05
CA GLU A 201 45.59 59.58 35.66
C GLU A 201 45.25 58.08 35.51
N ARG A 202 45.60 57.28 36.52
CA ARG A 202 45.37 55.81 36.54
C ARG A 202 43.89 55.41 36.41
N PRO A 203 42.93 56.06 37.10
CA PRO A 203 41.51 55.67 37.01
C PRO A 203 40.91 55.91 35.63
N LEU A 204 41.28 57.02 34.98
CA LEU A 204 40.75 57.40 33.66
C LEU A 204 41.22 56.43 32.56
N LEU A 205 42.50 56.07 32.55
CA LEU A 205 43.03 55.13 31.57
C LEU A 205 42.56 53.69 31.86
N GLY A 206 42.47 53.30 33.13
CA GLY A 206 41.93 52.00 33.53
C GLY A 206 40.48 51.80 33.08
N ALA A 207 39.63 52.83 33.24
CA ALA A 207 38.26 52.82 32.75
C ALA A 207 38.21 52.70 31.21
N ALA A 208 39.02 53.48 30.49
CA ALA A 208 39.08 53.43 29.03
C ALA A 208 39.50 52.05 28.49
N VAL A 209 40.48 51.40 29.14
CA VAL A 209 40.92 50.04 28.76
C VAL A 209 39.84 49.00 29.06
N ASN A 210 39.11 49.12 30.17
CA ASN A 210 38.02 48.19 30.49
C ASN A 210 36.86 48.32 29.51
N ILE A 211 36.47 49.55 29.14
CA ILE A 211 35.46 49.81 28.10
C ILE A 211 35.89 49.21 26.76
N ALA A 212 37.16 49.39 26.37
CA ALA A 212 37.68 48.81 25.15
C ALA A 212 37.69 47.27 25.17
N LYS A 213 38.03 46.66 26.32
CA LYS A 213 37.98 45.20 26.49
C LYS A 213 36.55 44.65 26.43
N GLU A 214 35.59 45.32 27.07
CA GLU A 214 34.18 44.94 27.02
C GLU A 214 33.66 45.01 25.59
N LYS A 215 33.95 46.09 24.86
CA LYS A 215 33.55 46.25 23.46
C LYS A 215 34.19 45.21 22.54
N VAL A 216 35.46 44.88 22.71
CA VAL A 216 36.09 43.79 21.94
C VAL A 216 35.50 42.43 22.33
N SER A 217 35.18 42.22 23.60
CA SER A 217 34.54 40.97 24.06
C SER A 217 33.14 40.81 23.47
N SER A 218 32.34 41.87 23.39
CA SER A 218 31.01 41.83 22.76
C SER A 218 31.13 41.55 21.26
N LEU A 219 32.03 42.24 20.56
CA LEU A 219 32.27 42.03 19.12
C LEU A 219 32.76 40.61 18.80
N VAL A 220 33.58 40.01 19.67
CA VAL A 220 34.00 38.60 19.54
C VAL A 220 32.81 37.66 19.67
N ALA A 221 31.93 37.91 20.65
CA ALA A 221 30.72 37.09 20.85
C ALA A 221 29.76 37.22 19.67
N GLU A 222 29.44 38.46 19.26
CA GLU A 222 28.58 38.77 18.12
C GLU A 222 29.10 38.14 16.82
N ARG A 223 30.41 38.26 16.54
CA ARG A 223 30.98 37.66 15.33
C ARG A 223 30.96 36.14 15.37
N LYS A 224 31.21 35.53 16.52
CA LYS A 224 31.17 34.08 16.70
C LYS A 224 29.76 33.54 16.43
N GLU A 225 28.75 34.19 16.98
CA GLU A 225 27.33 33.84 16.76
C GLU A 225 26.94 33.98 15.29
N ALA A 226 27.30 35.09 14.64
CA ALA A 226 27.02 35.30 13.21
C ALA A 226 27.64 34.22 12.30
N ILE A 227 28.87 33.77 12.59
CA ILE A 227 29.52 32.69 11.84
C ILE A 227 28.85 31.34 12.11
N GLU A 228 28.39 31.09 13.35
CA GLU A 228 27.66 29.87 13.70
C GLU A 228 26.32 29.79 12.96
N GLU A 229 25.54 30.88 12.92
CA GLU A 229 24.30 30.96 12.14
C GLU A 229 24.53 30.78 10.63
N GLU A 230 25.59 31.37 10.08
CA GLU A 230 25.96 31.19 8.68
C GLU A 230 26.33 29.73 8.37
N ASN A 231 27.05 29.05 9.27
CA ASN A 231 27.39 27.64 9.12
C ASN A 231 26.16 26.73 9.21
N ILE A 232 25.23 27.04 10.11
CA ILE A 232 23.95 26.32 10.21
C ILE A 232 23.18 26.47 8.90
N ARG A 233 23.00 27.69 8.39
CA ARG A 233 22.30 27.93 7.12
C ARG A 233 22.96 27.21 5.94
N LYS A 234 24.29 27.25 5.83
CA LYS A 234 25.03 26.50 4.80
C LYS A 234 24.80 25.00 4.92
N LYS A 235 24.75 24.48 6.15
CA LYS A 235 24.48 23.07 6.41
C LYS A 235 23.04 22.70 6.02
N GLU A 236 22.05 23.50 6.40
CA GLU A 236 20.64 23.32 6.02
C GLU A 236 20.45 23.34 4.50
N GLU A 237 21.11 24.27 3.79
CA GLU A 237 21.10 24.32 2.33
C GLU A 237 21.76 23.07 1.72
N SER A 238 22.84 22.57 2.31
CA SER A 238 23.53 21.35 1.83
C SER A 238 22.81 20.05 2.15
N GLU A 239 22.03 20.03 3.23
CA GLU A 239 21.22 18.89 3.69
C GLU A 239 19.77 18.99 3.20
N TRP A 240 19.47 19.96 2.34
CA TRP A 240 18.15 20.10 1.74
C TRP A 240 17.82 18.84 0.93
N VAL A 241 16.66 18.27 1.23
CA VAL A 241 16.14 17.09 0.53
C VAL A 241 14.70 17.35 0.13
N ASP A 242 14.33 16.84 -1.04
CA ASP A 242 12.93 16.82 -1.47
C ASP A 242 12.18 15.71 -0.72
N VAL A 243 11.40 16.11 0.30
CA VAL A 243 10.57 15.21 1.09
C VAL A 243 9.39 14.61 0.32
N THR A 244 9.10 15.12 -0.89
CA THR A 244 8.04 14.58 -1.76
C THR A 244 8.54 13.47 -2.68
N MET A 245 9.87 13.32 -2.80
CA MET A 245 10.46 12.26 -3.61
C MET A 245 10.06 10.88 -3.07
N PRO A 246 9.61 9.96 -3.94
CA PRO A 246 9.28 8.60 -3.52
C PRO A 246 10.47 7.94 -2.81
N GLY A 247 10.24 7.42 -1.61
CA GLY A 247 11.26 6.70 -0.87
C GLY A 247 11.73 5.45 -1.63
N ILE A 248 12.96 5.02 -1.38
CA ILE A 248 13.50 3.76 -1.91
C ILE A 248 12.72 2.62 -1.28
N ARG A 249 11.71 2.12 -2.00
CA ARG A 249 10.96 0.94 -1.59
C ARG A 249 11.75 -0.29 -2.03
N PRO A 250 11.90 -1.32 -1.19
CA PRO A 250 12.36 -2.62 -1.69
C PRO A 250 11.42 -3.07 -2.81
N ASP A 251 11.93 -3.77 -3.82
CA ASP A 251 11.18 -4.26 -5.01
C ASP A 251 9.98 -5.19 -4.71
N ARG A 252 9.61 -5.34 -3.43
CA ARG A 252 8.49 -6.13 -2.97
C ARG A 252 7.24 -5.27 -2.96
N ILE A 253 6.52 -5.29 -4.08
CA ILE A 253 5.13 -4.86 -4.12
C ILE A 253 4.37 -5.70 -3.08
N PRO A 254 3.62 -5.11 -2.13
CA PRO A 254 2.85 -5.89 -1.18
C PRO A 254 1.88 -6.80 -1.95
N GLY A 255 1.82 -8.08 -1.55
CA GLY A 255 0.90 -9.04 -2.15
C GLY A 255 -0.55 -8.56 -2.08
N ARG A 256 -1.39 -9.11 -2.95
CA ARG A 256 -2.84 -8.88 -2.96
C ARG A 256 -3.56 -10.20 -2.76
N ILE A 257 -4.66 -10.16 -2.02
CA ILE A 257 -5.56 -11.29 -1.86
C ILE A 257 -6.43 -11.38 -3.12
N HIS A 258 -6.63 -12.59 -3.63
CA HIS A 258 -7.49 -12.79 -4.79
C HIS A 258 -8.95 -12.37 -4.48
N PRO A 259 -9.68 -11.73 -5.40
CA PRO A 259 -11.07 -11.30 -5.16
C PRO A 259 -12.00 -12.44 -4.73
N ILE A 260 -11.83 -13.65 -5.26
CA ILE A 260 -12.56 -14.85 -4.80
C ILE A 260 -12.27 -15.13 -3.32
N THR A 261 -11.00 -15.15 -2.92
CA THR A 261 -10.60 -15.43 -1.53
C THR A 261 -11.12 -14.36 -0.58
N SER A 262 -11.04 -13.08 -0.97
CA SER A 262 -11.58 -11.97 -0.18
C SER A 262 -13.10 -12.10 -0.02
N THR A 263 -13.82 -12.35 -1.11
CA THR A 263 -15.28 -12.53 -1.11
C THR A 263 -15.71 -13.70 -0.23
N MET A 264 -15.03 -14.84 -0.38
CA MET A 264 -15.28 -16.03 0.42
C MET A 264 -15.06 -15.75 1.91
N LYS A 265 -13.97 -15.07 2.27
CA LYS A 265 -13.66 -14.69 3.67
C LYS A 265 -14.73 -13.78 4.26
N ILE A 266 -15.17 -12.76 3.52
CA ILE A 266 -16.23 -11.85 3.97
C ILE A 266 -17.53 -12.64 4.19
N ALA A 267 -17.92 -13.46 3.21
CA ALA A 267 -19.13 -14.27 3.29
C ALA A 267 -19.10 -15.24 4.46
N THR A 268 -17.99 -15.96 4.67
CA THR A 268 -17.86 -16.89 5.80
C THR A 268 -17.92 -16.16 7.14
N ASN A 269 -17.27 -15.00 7.26
CA ASN A 269 -17.26 -14.23 8.50
C ASN A 269 -18.68 -13.77 8.89
N ILE A 270 -19.51 -13.34 7.93
CA ILE A 270 -20.90 -12.93 8.21
C ILE A 270 -21.71 -14.06 8.85
N PHE A 271 -21.51 -15.31 8.40
CA PHE A 271 -22.21 -16.45 8.96
C PHE A 271 -21.62 -16.91 10.31
N VAL A 272 -20.29 -16.86 10.45
CA VAL A 272 -19.61 -17.13 11.72
C VAL A 272 -20.07 -16.15 12.81
N ASP A 273 -20.24 -14.87 12.47
CA ASP A 273 -20.72 -13.84 13.40
C ASP A 273 -22.13 -14.11 13.95
N ILE A 274 -22.96 -14.87 13.20
CA ILE A 274 -24.30 -15.29 13.63
C ILE A 274 -24.36 -16.74 14.11
N GLY A 275 -23.20 -17.35 14.39
CA GLY A 275 -23.06 -18.64 15.06
C GLY A 275 -23.09 -19.87 14.15
N TYR A 276 -22.63 -19.76 12.91
CA TYR A 276 -22.37 -20.92 12.04
C TYR A 276 -20.93 -21.40 12.18
N ASP A 277 -20.74 -22.72 12.26
CA ASP A 277 -19.43 -23.35 12.28
C ASP A 277 -18.89 -23.53 10.85
N LEU A 278 -17.65 -23.11 10.63
CA LEU A 278 -16.96 -23.28 9.34
C LEU A 278 -16.49 -24.73 9.16
N ILE A 279 -16.95 -25.39 8.10
CA ILE A 279 -16.57 -26.76 7.75
C ILE A 279 -15.65 -26.75 6.52
N ASP A 280 -14.35 -26.71 6.79
CA ASP A 280 -13.27 -26.77 5.79
C ASP A 280 -12.38 -28.02 5.92
N ASP A 281 -12.68 -28.91 6.88
CA ASP A 281 -11.93 -30.14 7.09
C ASP A 281 -11.94 -31.01 5.82
N PRO A 282 -10.77 -31.39 5.27
CA PRO A 282 -10.65 -32.27 4.10
C PRO A 282 -11.38 -33.60 4.23
N LYS A 283 -11.67 -34.05 5.45
CA LYS A 283 -12.50 -35.23 5.71
C LYS A 283 -13.88 -35.11 5.08
N TYR A 284 -14.51 -33.96 5.23
CA TYR A 284 -15.84 -33.65 4.69
C TYR A 284 -15.73 -32.92 3.33
N ASN A 285 -14.78 -32.00 3.21
CA ASN A 285 -14.67 -31.05 2.11
C ASN A 285 -13.74 -31.56 0.99
N ARG A 286 -14.17 -32.63 0.30
CA ARG A 286 -13.42 -33.28 -0.78
C ARG A 286 -13.86 -32.73 -2.14
N ASP A 287 -12.91 -32.56 -3.05
CA ASP A 287 -13.24 -32.19 -4.45
C ASP A 287 -13.72 -33.40 -5.27
N ILE A 288 -13.15 -34.58 -5.02
CA ILE A 288 -13.61 -35.86 -5.57
C ILE A 288 -14.62 -36.45 -4.60
N GLU A 289 -15.83 -36.69 -5.11
CA GLU A 289 -16.94 -37.23 -4.34
C GLU A 289 -17.58 -38.42 -5.05
N THR A 290 -18.45 -39.12 -4.32
CA THR A 290 -19.24 -40.23 -4.87
C THR A 290 -20.63 -39.78 -5.30
N ASP A 291 -21.24 -40.51 -6.24
CA ASP A 291 -22.64 -40.31 -6.64
C ASP A 291 -23.62 -40.31 -5.45
N TYR A 292 -23.34 -41.14 -4.43
CA TYR A 292 -24.19 -41.20 -3.24
C TYR A 292 -24.26 -39.84 -2.52
N TYR A 293 -23.11 -39.30 -2.14
CA TYR A 293 -23.03 -38.04 -1.40
C TYR A 293 -23.38 -36.81 -2.25
N CYS A 294 -23.10 -36.85 -3.56
CA CYS A 294 -23.36 -35.71 -4.44
C CYS A 294 -24.81 -35.69 -4.94
N PHE A 295 -25.53 -36.81 -4.96
CA PHE A 295 -26.88 -36.85 -5.53
C PHE A 295 -27.87 -37.73 -4.74
N THR A 296 -27.55 -39.00 -4.50
CA THR A 296 -28.53 -39.97 -3.96
C THR A 296 -29.02 -39.57 -2.58
N ALA A 297 -28.12 -39.21 -1.67
CA ALA A 297 -28.46 -38.75 -0.32
C ALA A 297 -29.22 -37.42 -0.33
N LEU A 298 -29.07 -36.61 -1.38
CA LEU A 298 -29.74 -35.33 -1.61
C LEU A 298 -31.06 -35.49 -2.39
N ASN A 299 -31.67 -36.68 -2.34
CA ASN A 299 -32.96 -36.97 -2.96
C ASN A 299 -33.01 -36.67 -4.48
N CYS A 300 -31.86 -36.66 -5.16
CA CYS A 300 -31.78 -36.43 -6.60
C CYS A 300 -31.85 -37.80 -7.28
N PRO A 301 -32.88 -38.18 -8.04
CA PRO A 301 -33.00 -39.55 -8.59
C PRO A 301 -32.03 -39.81 -9.76
N PRO A 302 -31.75 -41.09 -10.13
CA PRO A 302 -30.78 -41.45 -11.17
C PRO A 302 -31.03 -40.86 -12.57
N ASP A 303 -32.29 -40.58 -12.89
CA ASP A 303 -32.76 -39.99 -14.15
C ASP A 303 -32.80 -38.45 -14.12
N HIS A 304 -32.36 -37.83 -13.03
CA HIS A 304 -32.34 -36.38 -12.90
C HIS A 304 -31.30 -35.76 -13.86
N PRO A 305 -31.64 -34.68 -14.61
CA PRO A 305 -30.74 -34.07 -15.58
C PRO A 305 -29.35 -33.70 -15.03
N ALA A 306 -29.28 -33.23 -13.79
CA ALA A 306 -28.01 -32.89 -13.13
C ALA A 306 -27.00 -34.05 -13.05
N ARG A 307 -27.45 -35.32 -13.13
CA ARG A 307 -26.60 -36.51 -13.12
C ARG A 307 -26.07 -36.88 -14.50
N GLU A 308 -26.50 -36.21 -15.57
CA GLU A 308 -26.07 -36.53 -16.92
C GLU A 308 -24.60 -36.22 -17.17
N MET A 309 -23.95 -37.01 -18.04
CA MET A 309 -22.52 -36.82 -18.37
C MET A 309 -22.23 -35.49 -19.07
N GLN A 310 -23.26 -34.82 -19.58
CA GLN A 310 -23.15 -33.51 -20.20
C GLN A 310 -22.93 -32.40 -19.16
N ASP A 311 -23.36 -32.60 -17.90
CA ASP A 311 -23.35 -31.59 -16.84
C ASP A 311 -22.34 -31.91 -15.72
N THR A 312 -22.05 -33.20 -15.50
CA THR A 312 -21.16 -33.67 -14.42
C THR A 312 -19.88 -34.33 -14.93
N PHE A 313 -18.74 -34.03 -14.29
CA PHE A 313 -17.45 -34.66 -14.55
C PHE A 313 -17.31 -35.99 -13.78
N TYR A 314 -17.67 -37.10 -14.42
CA TYR A 314 -17.41 -38.44 -13.90
C TYR A 314 -15.96 -38.88 -14.17
N LEU A 315 -15.32 -39.46 -13.15
CA LEU A 315 -13.93 -39.94 -13.21
C LEU A 315 -13.83 -41.41 -13.61
N THR A 316 -14.93 -42.14 -13.51
CA THR A 316 -15.02 -43.57 -13.81
C THR A 316 -16.22 -43.86 -14.71
N ALA A 317 -16.11 -44.90 -15.56
CA ALA A 317 -17.19 -45.29 -16.48
C ALA A 317 -18.45 -45.78 -15.75
N ASP A 318 -18.31 -46.28 -14.53
CA ASP A 318 -19.42 -46.73 -13.67
C ASP A 318 -20.14 -45.57 -12.96
N LYS A 319 -19.76 -44.31 -13.24
CA LYS A 319 -20.33 -43.08 -12.66
C LYS A 319 -20.27 -42.99 -11.13
N LYS A 320 -19.48 -43.83 -10.46
CA LYS A 320 -19.41 -43.82 -8.98
C LYS A 320 -18.63 -42.65 -8.42
N ASN A 321 -17.52 -42.29 -9.05
CA ASN A 321 -16.67 -41.18 -8.62
C ASN A 321 -16.78 -40.01 -9.60
N LEU A 322 -16.90 -38.80 -9.07
CA LEU A 322 -17.07 -37.57 -9.83
C LEU A 322 -16.40 -36.39 -9.14
N LEU A 323 -16.18 -35.30 -9.88
CA LEU A 323 -15.88 -34.01 -9.27
C LEU A 323 -17.20 -33.39 -8.80
N ARG A 324 -17.28 -33.01 -7.51
CA ARG A 324 -18.53 -32.53 -6.91
C ARG A 324 -19.12 -31.33 -7.66
N THR A 325 -20.44 -31.32 -7.79
CA THR A 325 -21.18 -30.25 -8.49
C THR A 325 -21.70 -29.16 -7.55
N GLN A 326 -21.76 -29.46 -6.25
CA GLN A 326 -22.15 -28.58 -5.15
C GLN A 326 -21.40 -28.98 -3.86
N THR A 327 -21.40 -28.10 -2.86
CA THR A 327 -20.84 -28.39 -1.53
C THR A 327 -21.87 -29.03 -0.59
N SER A 328 -23.07 -29.37 -1.10
CA SER A 328 -24.11 -30.10 -0.34
C SER A 328 -23.64 -31.48 0.12
N SER A 329 -22.71 -32.09 -0.61
CA SER A 329 -22.02 -33.32 -0.18
C SER A 329 -21.35 -33.19 1.20
N VAL A 330 -20.80 -32.02 1.53
CA VAL A 330 -20.22 -31.74 2.85
C VAL A 330 -21.29 -31.81 3.94
N GLN A 331 -22.49 -31.32 3.65
CA GLN A 331 -23.63 -31.31 4.56
C GLN A 331 -24.04 -32.74 4.92
N ILE A 332 -24.22 -33.62 3.92
CA ILE A 332 -24.59 -35.02 4.15
C ILE A 332 -23.56 -35.71 5.05
N ARG A 333 -22.27 -35.60 4.71
CA ARG A 333 -21.20 -36.21 5.52
C ARG A 333 -21.17 -35.67 6.95
N TYR A 334 -21.45 -34.38 7.13
CA TYR A 334 -21.50 -33.77 8.45
C TYR A 334 -22.69 -34.32 9.27
N MET A 335 -23.88 -34.44 8.67
CA MET A 335 -25.07 -34.96 9.34
C MET A 335 -24.97 -36.45 9.72
N GLU A 336 -24.26 -37.27 8.93
CA GLU A 336 -24.04 -38.69 9.27
C GLU A 336 -23.19 -38.87 10.54
N GLU A 337 -22.28 -37.94 10.80
CA GLU A 337 -21.31 -38.07 11.89
C GLU A 337 -21.61 -37.20 13.11
N ASN A 338 -22.48 -36.20 12.97
CA ASN A 338 -22.80 -35.23 14.02
C ASN A 338 -24.31 -35.16 14.26
N LYS A 339 -24.70 -35.06 15.53
CA LYS A 339 -26.11 -34.96 15.92
C LYS A 339 -26.55 -33.50 16.02
N PRO A 340 -27.75 -33.13 15.53
CA PRO A 340 -28.27 -31.78 15.72
C PRO A 340 -28.52 -31.46 17.21
N PRO A 341 -28.62 -30.17 17.60
CA PRO A 341 -28.66 -29.00 16.71
C PRO A 341 -27.27 -28.54 16.22
N PHE A 342 -27.21 -28.06 14.98
CA PHE A 342 -26.00 -27.43 14.42
C PHE A 342 -26.36 -26.41 13.33
N LYS A 343 -25.43 -25.49 13.10
CA LYS A 343 -25.44 -24.52 11.99
C LYS A 343 -24.06 -24.53 11.37
N ILE A 344 -23.96 -24.88 10.09
CA ILE A 344 -22.67 -25.04 9.41
C ILE A 344 -22.61 -24.24 8.12
N ILE A 345 -21.40 -23.80 7.78
CA ILE A 345 -21.08 -23.18 6.49
C ILE A 345 -19.93 -23.94 5.81
N ALA A 346 -20.14 -24.33 4.56
CA ALA A 346 -19.25 -25.17 3.78
C ALA A 346 -18.82 -24.46 2.48
N PRO A 347 -17.72 -23.68 2.51
CA PRO A 347 -17.12 -23.14 1.30
C PRO A 347 -16.31 -24.22 0.55
N GLY A 348 -16.33 -24.22 -0.77
CA GLY A 348 -15.56 -25.19 -1.54
C GLY A 348 -15.55 -24.93 -3.04
N ARG A 349 -14.61 -25.58 -3.73
CA ARG A 349 -14.56 -25.61 -5.19
C ARG A 349 -15.55 -26.64 -5.72
N VAL A 350 -16.29 -26.26 -6.74
CA VAL A 350 -17.26 -27.12 -7.41
C VAL A 350 -17.02 -27.10 -8.91
N TYR A 351 -17.49 -28.15 -9.58
CA TYR A 351 -17.14 -28.43 -10.95
C TYR A 351 -18.41 -28.76 -11.73
N ARG A 352 -18.58 -28.10 -12.87
CA ARG A 352 -19.68 -28.35 -13.80
C ARG A 352 -19.15 -28.34 -15.21
N ARG A 353 -19.69 -29.19 -16.07
CA ARG A 353 -19.25 -29.28 -17.47
C ARG A 353 -19.92 -28.19 -18.32
N ASP A 354 -19.85 -26.96 -17.83
CA ASP A 354 -20.35 -25.78 -18.52
C ASP A 354 -19.32 -25.28 -19.54
N THR A 355 -19.83 -24.71 -20.64
CA THR A 355 -18.97 -24.02 -21.60
C THR A 355 -18.48 -22.72 -20.98
N SER A 356 -17.16 -22.51 -20.92
CA SER A 356 -16.60 -21.29 -20.33
C SER A 356 -16.95 -20.06 -21.17
N ASP A 357 -17.74 -19.16 -20.59
CA ASP A 357 -18.19 -17.91 -21.19
C ASP A 357 -18.03 -16.75 -20.18
N ALA A 358 -18.67 -15.61 -20.42
CA ALA A 358 -18.56 -14.45 -19.54
C ALA A 358 -19.22 -14.66 -18.15
N THR A 359 -20.08 -15.67 -18.01
CA THR A 359 -20.92 -15.95 -16.84
C THR A 359 -20.71 -17.34 -16.25
N HIS A 360 -20.15 -18.28 -17.03
CA HIS A 360 -19.93 -19.67 -16.64
C HIS A 360 -18.45 -20.03 -16.70
N SER A 361 -18.01 -20.82 -15.72
CA SER A 361 -16.70 -21.45 -15.66
C SER A 361 -16.89 -22.90 -15.26
N SER A 362 -16.06 -23.80 -15.81
CA SER A 362 -16.15 -25.23 -15.49
C SER A 362 -15.72 -25.55 -14.06
N THR A 363 -14.99 -24.63 -13.43
CA THR A 363 -14.64 -24.65 -12.01
C THR A 363 -15.03 -23.31 -11.40
N PHE A 364 -15.71 -23.34 -10.27
CA PHE A 364 -16.08 -22.16 -9.51
C PHE A 364 -16.18 -22.49 -8.03
N HIS A 365 -16.46 -21.50 -7.18
CA HIS A 365 -16.54 -21.68 -5.74
C HIS A 365 -17.98 -21.50 -5.29
N GLN A 366 -18.45 -22.42 -4.48
CA GLN A 366 -19.77 -22.37 -3.87
C GLN A 366 -19.62 -22.35 -2.36
N ILE A 367 -20.48 -21.58 -1.72
CA ILE A 367 -20.66 -21.62 -0.27
C ILE A 367 -22.08 -22.08 -0.03
N GLU A 368 -22.21 -23.07 0.83
CA GLU A 368 -23.51 -23.53 1.28
C GLU A 368 -23.60 -23.46 2.80
N ILE A 369 -24.80 -23.14 3.28
CA ILE A 369 -25.14 -23.17 4.70
C ILE A 369 -26.19 -24.25 4.93
N LEU A 370 -26.13 -24.84 6.12
CA LEU A 370 -27.16 -25.74 6.64
C LEU A 370 -27.40 -25.41 8.11
N ALA A 371 -28.66 -25.29 8.50
CA ALA A 371 -29.08 -25.22 9.88
C ALA A 371 -30.11 -26.31 10.14
N VAL A 372 -29.88 -27.14 11.16
CA VAL A 372 -30.82 -28.19 11.61
C VAL A 372 -31.01 -28.07 13.12
N ASP A 373 -32.27 -28.07 13.54
CA ASP A 373 -32.67 -27.98 14.94
C ASP A 373 -34.00 -28.73 15.15
N LYS A 374 -34.49 -28.78 16.39
CA LYS A 374 -35.76 -29.42 16.71
C LYS A 374 -36.90 -28.80 15.89
N MET A 375 -37.84 -29.66 15.49
CA MET A 375 -39.01 -29.29 14.71
C MET A 375 -39.70 -28.05 15.30
N GLY A 376 -39.96 -27.05 14.45
CA GLY A 376 -40.58 -25.79 14.82
C GLY A 376 -39.63 -24.67 15.25
N VAL A 377 -38.36 -24.97 15.57
CA VAL A 377 -37.34 -23.94 15.89
C VAL A 377 -36.92 -23.20 14.62
N LEU A 378 -36.64 -23.94 13.54
CA LEU A 378 -36.28 -23.40 12.24
C LEU A 378 -37.49 -23.45 11.30
N ASN A 379 -37.78 -22.33 10.66
CA ASN A 379 -38.89 -22.19 9.72
C ASN A 379 -38.51 -21.29 8.54
N PHE A 380 -39.39 -21.22 7.54
CA PHE A 380 -39.15 -20.47 6.31
C PHE A 380 -38.95 -18.96 6.56
N GLY A 381 -39.58 -18.39 7.59
CA GLY A 381 -39.35 -17.01 8.01
C GLY A 381 -37.92 -16.79 8.52
N GLY A 382 -37.39 -17.75 9.29
CA GLY A 382 -36.00 -17.78 9.75
C GLY A 382 -35.00 -17.89 8.60
N LEU A 383 -35.29 -18.73 7.59
CA LEU A 383 -34.49 -18.81 6.36
C LEU A 383 -34.46 -17.46 5.65
N LYS A 384 -35.63 -16.85 5.40
CA LYS A 384 -35.74 -15.56 4.73
C LYS A 384 -34.98 -14.46 5.49
N ALA A 385 -35.09 -14.43 6.81
CA ALA A 385 -34.36 -13.47 7.64
C ALA A 385 -32.84 -13.66 7.55
N THR A 386 -32.36 -14.91 7.63
CA THR A 386 -30.94 -15.26 7.53
C THR A 386 -30.35 -14.83 6.18
N VAL A 387 -31.02 -15.18 5.08
CA VAL A 387 -30.57 -14.81 3.72
C VAL A 387 -30.62 -13.30 3.50
N THR A 388 -31.68 -12.63 3.98
CA THR A 388 -31.80 -11.16 3.87
C THR A 388 -30.69 -10.45 4.65
N HIS A 389 -30.37 -10.93 5.85
CA HIS A 389 -29.26 -10.41 6.64
C HIS A 389 -27.91 -10.57 5.91
N PHE A 390 -27.65 -11.76 5.38
CA PHE A 390 -26.44 -12.03 4.60
C PHE A 390 -26.31 -11.10 3.39
N LEU A 391 -27.37 -10.96 2.58
CA LEU A 391 -27.35 -10.10 1.39
C LEU A 391 -27.11 -8.63 1.73
N LYS A 392 -27.74 -8.12 2.80
CA LYS A 392 -27.51 -6.76 3.29
C LYS A 392 -26.08 -6.54 3.76
N LYS A 393 -25.51 -7.50 4.49
CA LYS A 393 -24.12 -7.43 4.96
C LYS A 393 -23.11 -7.54 3.82
N MET A 394 -23.38 -8.33 2.79
CA MET A 394 -22.50 -8.50 1.63
C MET A 394 -22.59 -7.34 0.63
N LEU A 395 -23.81 -6.84 0.34
CA LEU A 395 -24.07 -5.95 -0.80
C LEU A 395 -24.56 -4.55 -0.38
N GLY A 396 -24.73 -4.30 0.92
CA GLY A 396 -25.21 -3.03 1.47
C GLY A 396 -26.69 -3.04 1.86
N GLU A 397 -27.07 -2.13 2.76
CA GLU A 397 -28.42 -2.10 3.36
C GLU A 397 -29.55 -1.77 2.39
N GLU A 398 -29.22 -1.06 1.30
CA GLU A 398 -30.16 -0.58 0.28
C GLU A 398 -30.43 -1.63 -0.83
N ILE A 399 -29.83 -2.83 -0.74
CA ILE A 399 -29.99 -3.85 -1.77
C ILE A 399 -31.46 -4.32 -1.88
N GLN A 400 -32.00 -4.29 -3.08
CA GLN A 400 -33.34 -4.82 -3.35
C GLN A 400 -33.27 -6.31 -3.64
N THR A 401 -34.05 -7.10 -2.92
CA THR A 401 -34.09 -8.57 -3.02
C THR A 401 -35.47 -9.07 -3.42
N ARG A 402 -35.53 -10.12 -4.24
CA ARG A 402 -36.77 -10.80 -4.64
C ARG A 402 -36.63 -12.30 -4.43
N PHE A 403 -37.60 -12.90 -3.73
CA PHE A 403 -37.70 -14.34 -3.53
C PHE A 403 -38.76 -14.89 -4.49
N ARG A 404 -38.40 -15.92 -5.27
CA ARG A 404 -39.29 -16.58 -6.23
C ARG A 404 -39.27 -18.09 -6.01
N GLY A 405 -40.41 -18.74 -6.18
CA GLY A 405 -40.49 -20.21 -6.12
C GLY A 405 -39.53 -20.84 -7.14
N SER A 406 -38.84 -21.88 -6.71
CA SER A 406 -38.00 -22.73 -7.58
C SER A 406 -38.17 -24.19 -7.15
N TYR A 407 -37.33 -25.07 -7.68
CA TYR A 407 -37.31 -26.48 -7.34
C TYR A 407 -35.87 -26.97 -7.17
N PHE A 408 -35.59 -27.55 -6.00
CA PHE A 408 -34.38 -28.33 -5.75
C PHE A 408 -34.80 -29.66 -5.11
N PRO A 409 -34.30 -30.82 -5.57
CA PRO A 409 -34.72 -32.12 -5.05
C PRO A 409 -34.53 -32.32 -3.53
N PHE A 410 -33.60 -31.57 -2.94
CA PHE A 410 -33.22 -31.64 -1.53
C PHE A 410 -33.88 -30.57 -0.65
N THR A 411 -34.78 -29.73 -1.19
CA THR A 411 -35.52 -28.76 -0.39
C THR A 411 -36.99 -28.63 -0.79
N GLU A 412 -37.89 -28.52 0.19
CA GLU A 412 -39.30 -28.22 -0.02
C GLU A 412 -39.89 -27.47 1.19
N PRO A 413 -40.38 -26.23 1.04
CA PRO A 413 -40.43 -25.42 -0.19
C PRO A 413 -39.04 -24.88 -0.61
N SER A 414 -38.85 -24.77 -1.93
CA SER A 414 -37.67 -24.22 -2.59
C SER A 414 -37.88 -22.81 -3.14
N VAL A 415 -36.88 -21.94 -2.99
CA VAL A 415 -36.86 -20.59 -3.56
C VAL A 415 -35.49 -20.18 -4.12
N GLU A 416 -35.53 -19.33 -5.15
CA GLU A 416 -34.36 -18.60 -5.64
C GLU A 416 -34.47 -17.14 -5.25
N VAL A 417 -33.31 -16.52 -5.03
CA VAL A 417 -33.19 -15.13 -4.59
C VAL A 417 -32.43 -14.32 -5.62
N ASP A 418 -33.10 -13.29 -6.11
CA ASP A 418 -32.54 -12.32 -7.05
C ASP A 418 -32.24 -11.00 -6.34
N VAL A 419 -31.17 -10.33 -6.76
CA VAL A 419 -30.84 -8.95 -6.36
C VAL A 419 -30.99 -8.00 -7.55
N PHE A 420 -31.41 -6.76 -7.30
CA PHE A 420 -31.48 -5.75 -8.35
C PHE A 420 -30.10 -5.14 -8.59
N PHE A 421 -29.52 -5.39 -9.77
CA PHE A 421 -28.19 -4.94 -10.13
C PHE A 421 -28.17 -4.43 -11.57
N ARG A 422 -27.67 -3.20 -11.78
CA ARG A 422 -27.59 -2.54 -13.10
C ARG A 422 -28.92 -2.56 -13.89
N GLY A 423 -30.02 -2.23 -13.23
CA GLY A 423 -31.33 -2.12 -13.88
C GLY A 423 -32.04 -3.44 -14.19
N ARG A 424 -31.48 -4.58 -13.76
CA ARG A 424 -32.08 -5.91 -13.96
C ARG A 424 -32.02 -6.76 -12.69
N TRP A 425 -32.90 -7.75 -12.60
CA TRP A 425 -32.84 -8.78 -11.57
C TRP A 425 -31.77 -9.81 -11.93
N LEU A 426 -30.90 -10.12 -10.97
CA LEU A 426 -29.84 -11.11 -11.10
C LEU A 426 -29.99 -12.14 -9.99
N GLU A 427 -30.22 -13.39 -10.35
CA GLU A 427 -30.21 -14.52 -9.40
C GLU A 427 -28.84 -14.63 -8.73
N VAL A 428 -28.78 -14.77 -7.41
CA VAL A 428 -27.51 -14.89 -6.68
C VAL A 428 -27.46 -16.08 -5.73
N LEU A 429 -28.60 -16.65 -5.36
CA LEU A 429 -28.69 -17.64 -4.30
C LEU A 429 -29.92 -18.54 -4.48
N GLY A 430 -29.76 -19.83 -4.21
CA GLY A 430 -30.87 -20.79 -4.06
C GLY A 430 -30.99 -21.24 -2.60
N CYS A 431 -32.20 -21.40 -2.08
CA CYS A 431 -32.42 -21.86 -0.71
C CYS A 431 -33.78 -22.53 -0.51
N GLY A 432 -33.94 -23.22 0.60
CA GLY A 432 -35.21 -23.85 0.95
C GLY A 432 -35.17 -24.54 2.31
N MET A 433 -36.33 -25.03 2.74
CA MET A 433 -36.41 -25.94 3.89
C MET A 433 -35.90 -27.32 3.45
N VAL A 434 -35.07 -27.98 4.26
CA VAL A 434 -34.52 -29.29 3.92
C VAL A 434 -35.64 -30.30 3.72
N ASP A 435 -35.61 -31.03 2.61
CA ASP A 435 -36.62 -32.03 2.29
C ASP A 435 -36.56 -33.19 3.32
N PRO A 436 -37.72 -33.69 3.82
CA PRO A 436 -37.77 -34.81 4.75
C PRO A 436 -36.97 -36.04 4.32
N ALA A 437 -36.95 -36.38 3.01
CA ALA A 437 -36.22 -37.53 2.50
C ALA A 437 -34.70 -37.39 2.71
N VAL A 438 -34.17 -36.17 2.68
CA VAL A 438 -32.75 -35.91 2.94
C VAL A 438 -32.41 -36.15 4.40
N LEU A 439 -33.29 -35.76 5.33
CA LEU A 439 -33.11 -36.02 6.77
C LEU A 439 -33.17 -37.54 7.05
N GLU A 440 -34.14 -38.24 6.46
CA GLU A 440 -34.26 -39.70 6.59
C GLU A 440 -33.01 -40.42 6.08
N ASN A 441 -32.47 -39.99 4.94
CA ASN A 441 -31.27 -40.57 4.33
C ASN A 441 -30.03 -40.54 5.24
N VAL A 442 -29.96 -39.58 6.18
CA VAL A 442 -28.88 -39.45 7.17
C VAL A 442 -29.29 -39.91 8.57
N GLY A 443 -30.44 -40.56 8.71
CA GLY A 443 -30.92 -41.13 9.96
C GLY A 443 -31.52 -40.12 10.95
N LEU A 444 -31.99 -38.97 10.47
CA LEU A 444 -32.72 -37.98 11.26
C LEU A 444 -34.23 -38.11 10.99
N ASP A 445 -35.02 -38.22 12.04
CA ASP A 445 -36.49 -38.28 11.95
C ASP A 445 -37.06 -36.89 11.58
N PRO A 446 -37.73 -36.74 10.42
CA PRO A 446 -38.34 -35.46 10.00
C PRO A 446 -39.46 -34.98 10.91
N GLU A 447 -40.06 -35.83 11.75
CA GLU A 447 -41.05 -35.40 12.74
C GLU A 447 -40.38 -34.76 13.97
N GLU A 448 -39.11 -35.07 14.23
CA GLU A 448 -38.34 -34.51 15.33
C GLU A 448 -37.44 -33.33 14.93
N TRP A 449 -36.93 -33.33 13.71
CA TRP A 449 -35.91 -32.40 13.23
C TRP A 449 -36.37 -31.66 11.98
N SER A 450 -36.08 -30.36 11.92
CA SER A 450 -36.27 -29.55 10.72
C SER A 450 -35.06 -28.67 10.47
N GLY A 451 -34.91 -28.20 9.23
CA GLY A 451 -33.79 -27.36 8.88
C GLY A 451 -34.02 -26.58 7.61
N PHE A 452 -33.11 -25.66 7.33
CA PHE A 452 -33.03 -24.98 6.05
C PHE A 452 -31.59 -24.96 5.55
N ALA A 453 -31.46 -24.87 4.23
CA ALA A 453 -30.18 -24.74 3.56
C ALA A 453 -30.22 -23.61 2.53
N ALA A 454 -29.06 -23.03 2.24
CA ALA A 454 -28.90 -22.06 1.15
C ALA A 454 -27.53 -22.23 0.49
N GLY A 455 -27.45 -21.96 -0.81
CA GLY A 455 -26.23 -22.07 -1.60
C GLY A 455 -26.06 -20.90 -2.55
N PHE A 456 -24.83 -20.41 -2.69
CA PHE A 456 -24.49 -19.33 -3.60
C PHE A 456 -23.09 -19.44 -4.17
N GLY A 457 -22.91 -18.95 -5.39
CA GLY A 457 -21.61 -18.89 -6.08
C GLY A 457 -20.81 -17.67 -5.66
N VAL A 458 -19.57 -17.87 -5.22
CA VAL A 458 -18.67 -16.80 -4.73
C VAL A 458 -18.33 -15.81 -5.85
N GLU A 459 -18.09 -16.32 -7.06
CA GLU A 459 -17.71 -15.52 -8.22
C GLU A 459 -18.80 -14.51 -8.56
N ARG A 460 -20.08 -14.92 -8.48
CA ARG A 460 -21.19 -14.02 -8.77
C ARG A 460 -21.24 -12.85 -7.78
N PHE A 461 -21.00 -13.10 -6.50
CA PHE A 461 -20.87 -12.04 -5.50
C PHE A 461 -19.65 -11.16 -5.74
N ALA A 462 -18.49 -11.74 -6.05
CA ALA A 462 -17.29 -10.98 -6.36
C ALA A 462 -17.50 -10.05 -7.57
N MET A 463 -18.19 -10.55 -8.61
CA MET A 463 -18.53 -9.79 -9.80
C MET A 463 -19.50 -8.65 -9.52
N VAL A 464 -20.49 -8.85 -8.65
CA VAL A 464 -21.43 -7.78 -8.25
C VAL A 464 -20.71 -6.73 -7.39
N MET A 465 -19.97 -7.14 -6.37
CA MET A 465 -19.28 -6.22 -5.45
C MET A 465 -18.20 -5.38 -6.13
N HIS A 466 -17.48 -5.96 -7.09
CA HIS A 466 -16.38 -5.30 -7.77
C HIS A 466 -16.69 -4.92 -9.21
N GLU A 467 -17.95 -5.05 -9.63
CA GLU A 467 -18.42 -4.68 -10.96
C GLU A 467 -17.69 -5.38 -12.13
N ILE A 468 -17.18 -6.60 -11.89
CA ILE A 468 -16.40 -7.38 -12.86
C ILE A 468 -17.35 -7.93 -13.94
N PRO A 469 -17.10 -7.64 -15.22
CA PRO A 469 -18.03 -8.01 -16.30
C PRO A 469 -17.92 -9.47 -16.77
N ASP A 470 -16.78 -10.12 -16.53
CA ASP A 470 -16.46 -11.43 -17.09
C ASP A 470 -15.79 -12.32 -16.03
N ILE A 471 -16.42 -13.45 -15.72
CA ILE A 471 -15.92 -14.43 -14.74
C ILE A 471 -14.51 -14.93 -15.06
N ARG A 472 -14.13 -14.98 -16.35
CA ARG A 472 -12.85 -15.53 -16.80
C ARG A 472 -11.67 -14.67 -16.33
N GLU A 473 -11.88 -13.38 -16.06
CA GLU A 473 -10.83 -12.52 -15.50
C GLU A 473 -10.37 -13.00 -14.11
N LEU A 474 -11.27 -13.63 -13.34
CA LEU A 474 -10.95 -14.22 -12.04
C LEU A 474 -10.03 -15.45 -12.14
N TYR A 475 -9.86 -16.03 -13.33
CA TYR A 475 -9.07 -17.24 -13.54
C TYR A 475 -7.82 -17.01 -14.40
N ARG A 476 -7.76 -15.90 -15.14
CA ARG A 476 -6.58 -15.54 -15.96
C ARG A 476 -5.34 -15.22 -15.13
N ASN A 477 -5.51 -14.85 -13.86
CA ASN A 477 -4.42 -14.42 -12.97
C ASN A 477 -3.58 -13.27 -13.56
N ASP A 478 -4.21 -12.34 -14.29
CA ASP A 478 -3.54 -11.16 -14.81
C ASP A 478 -3.15 -10.23 -13.66
N THR A 479 -1.86 -9.91 -13.55
CA THR A 479 -1.35 -9.08 -12.46
C THR A 479 -1.97 -7.68 -12.46
N ARG A 480 -2.28 -7.11 -13.62
CA ARG A 480 -2.92 -5.78 -13.75
C ARG A 480 -4.35 -5.79 -13.22
N PHE A 481 -5.05 -6.92 -13.36
CA PHE A 481 -6.36 -7.13 -12.77
C PHE A 481 -6.24 -7.32 -11.26
N LEU A 482 -5.39 -8.26 -10.82
CA LEU A 482 -5.24 -8.60 -9.41
C LEU A 482 -4.74 -7.43 -8.54
N THR A 483 -3.93 -6.53 -9.09
CA THR A 483 -3.42 -5.36 -8.35
C THR A 483 -4.49 -4.33 -7.97
N GLN A 484 -5.66 -4.36 -8.65
CA GLN A 484 -6.76 -3.42 -8.40
C GLN A 484 -7.50 -3.73 -7.09
N PHE A 485 -7.45 -4.96 -6.61
CA PHE A 485 -8.14 -5.39 -5.39
C PHE A 485 -7.26 -5.10 -4.18
N MET A 486 -7.53 -3.98 -3.52
CA MET A 486 -6.96 -3.67 -2.21
C MET A 486 -7.91 -4.20 -1.14
N THR A 487 -7.48 -5.17 -0.37
CA THR A 487 -8.14 -5.52 0.89
C THR A 487 -7.26 -5.00 2.01
N ASP A 488 -7.72 -3.98 2.71
CA ASP A 488 -7.26 -3.73 4.08
C ASP A 488 -7.65 -4.99 4.88
N VAL A 489 -6.65 -5.71 5.36
CA VAL A 489 -6.83 -6.92 6.18
C VAL A 489 -7.19 -6.54 7.60
#